data_AF-A0A1U7VKM0-F1
#
_entry.id   AF-A0A1U7VKM0-F1
#
_cell.length_a   1.000
_cell.length_b   1.000
_cell.length_c   1.000
_cell.angle_alpha   90.00
_cell.angle_beta   90.00
_cell.angle_gamma   90.00
#
_symmetry.space_group_name_H-M   'P 1'
#
loop_
_entity.id
_entity.type
_entity.pdbx_description
1 polymer ?
#
loop_
_entity_poly.entity_id
_entity_poly.type
_entity_poly.pdbx_seq_one_letter_code
_entity_poly.pdbx_strand_id
1 'polypeptide(L)'
;MRASETEGVQLVAYRLKGVAFLWFELWEDSREEESPPARWSEFADAFIDHFLPAKTRVVRATEFENLNQGSRSVWEYHMEFARLSKYAIHMFPTMEARMVAFVQDRENRKLENRIEREGNSKARLTGNIGESLGRGRLDFRGESSGSSQSVVQS
;
A
#
# COMPACT_ATOMS: atom_id res chain seq x y z
N MET A 1 -33.42 -19.26 13.34
CA MET A 1 -33.32 -18.74 14.71
C MET A 1 -32.27 -17.65 14.73
N ARG A 2 -32.62 -16.42 15.14
CA ARG A 2 -31.64 -15.40 15.52
C ARG A 2 -31.48 -15.51 17.03
N ALA A 3 -30.24 -15.63 17.52
CA ALA A 3 -29.98 -15.57 18.96
C ALA A 3 -30.35 -14.17 19.47
N SER A 4 -30.87 -14.09 20.69
CA SER A 4 -31.09 -12.82 21.38
C SER A 4 -29.74 -12.14 21.71
N GLU A 5 -29.76 -10.84 22.02
CA GLU A 5 -28.53 -10.10 22.34
C GLU A 5 -27.76 -10.70 23.52
N THR A 6 -28.45 -11.33 24.47
CA THR A 6 -27.86 -11.95 25.66
C THR A 6 -27.40 -13.39 25.37
N GLU A 7 -28.15 -14.16 24.58
CA GLU A 7 -27.73 -15.48 24.09
C GLU A 7 -26.45 -15.41 23.25
N GLY A 8 -26.27 -14.32 22.49
CA GLY A 8 -25.07 -14.09 21.69
C GLY A 8 -23.78 -14.08 22.51
N VAL A 9 -23.81 -13.43 23.69
CA VAL A 9 -22.65 -13.36 24.59
C VAL A 9 -22.31 -14.75 25.13
N GLN A 10 -23.31 -15.51 25.59
CA GLN A 10 -23.11 -16.87 26.10
C GLN A 10 -22.53 -17.81 25.05
N LEU A 11 -23.04 -17.72 23.80
CA LEU A 11 -22.53 -18.53 22.69
C LEU A 11 -21.07 -18.23 22.36
N VAL A 12 -20.67 -16.95 22.43
CA VAL A 12 -19.28 -16.56 22.20
C VAL A 12 -18.38 -16.95 23.36
N ALA A 13 -18.82 -16.76 24.61
CA ALA A 13 -18.08 -17.19 25.80
C ALA A 13 -17.67 -18.66 25.71
N TYR A 14 -18.58 -19.54 25.27
CA TYR A 14 -18.30 -20.97 25.06
C TYR A 14 -17.21 -21.25 24.01
N ARG A 15 -16.96 -20.32 23.08
CA ARG A 15 -15.94 -20.45 22.02
C ARG A 15 -14.60 -19.84 22.41
N LEU A 16 -14.55 -18.98 23.42
CA LEU A 16 -13.31 -18.35 23.87
C LEU A 16 -12.37 -19.39 24.49
N LYS A 17 -11.07 -19.21 24.29
CA LYS A 17 -10.01 -20.08 24.80
C LYS A 17 -8.80 -19.27 25.22
N GLY A 18 -8.04 -19.81 26.19
CA GLY A 18 -6.79 -19.20 26.64
C GLY A 18 -7.00 -17.78 27.19
N VAL A 19 -6.15 -16.84 26.79
CA VAL A 19 -6.16 -15.45 27.26
C VAL A 19 -7.52 -14.76 27.01
N ALA A 20 -8.20 -15.09 25.91
CA ALA A 20 -9.50 -14.49 25.62
C ALA A 20 -10.60 -14.94 26.59
N PHE A 21 -10.52 -16.19 27.06
CA PHE A 21 -11.46 -16.71 28.07
C PHE A 21 -11.17 -16.11 29.45
N LEU A 22 -9.91 -16.05 29.87
CA LEU A 22 -9.51 -15.41 31.14
C LEU A 22 -9.92 -13.95 31.22
N TRP A 23 -9.77 -13.21 30.10
CA TRP A 23 -10.24 -11.84 30.00
C TRP A 23 -11.76 -11.75 30.15
N PHE A 24 -12.51 -12.68 29.54
CA PHE A 24 -13.97 -12.69 29.61
C PHE A 24 -14.45 -12.93 31.04
N GLU A 25 -13.85 -13.89 31.77
CA GLU A 25 -14.17 -14.13 33.18
C GLU A 25 -13.95 -12.85 34.02
N LEU A 26 -12.78 -12.21 33.87
CA LEU A 26 -12.49 -10.96 34.58
C LEU A 26 -13.44 -9.82 34.21
N TRP A 27 -13.80 -9.72 32.92
CA TRP A 27 -14.73 -8.71 32.45
C TRP A 27 -16.14 -8.95 32.99
N GLU A 28 -16.60 -10.20 33.03
CA GLU A 28 -17.89 -10.59 33.59
C GLU A 28 -17.95 -10.35 35.10
N ASP A 29 -16.90 -10.74 35.84
CA ASP A 29 -16.77 -10.51 37.29
C ASP A 29 -16.70 -9.02 37.66
N SER A 30 -16.24 -8.16 36.75
CA SER A 30 -16.18 -6.71 36.97
C SER A 30 -17.53 -6.01 36.86
N ARG A 31 -18.57 -6.71 36.39
CA ARG A 31 -19.92 -6.17 36.26
C ARG A 31 -20.61 -6.27 37.62
N GLU A 32 -21.40 -5.26 37.98
CA GLU A 32 -22.11 -5.25 39.27
C GLU A 32 -23.06 -6.45 39.36
N GLU A 33 -23.16 -7.07 40.54
CA GLU A 33 -23.90 -8.32 40.77
C GLU A 33 -25.41 -8.21 40.43
N GLU A 34 -25.97 -6.99 40.46
CA GLU A 34 -27.36 -6.70 40.08
C GLU A 34 -27.52 -6.22 38.62
N SER A 35 -26.44 -6.18 37.83
CA SER A 35 -26.50 -5.74 36.44
C SER A 35 -27.33 -6.70 35.58
N PRO A 36 -28.09 -6.18 34.59
CA PRO A 36 -28.77 -7.03 33.62
C PRO A 36 -27.76 -7.91 32.86
N PRO A 37 -28.19 -9.04 32.27
CA PRO A 37 -27.32 -9.88 31.46
C PRO A 37 -26.60 -9.09 30.37
N ALA A 38 -25.34 -9.42 30.12
CA ALA A 38 -24.51 -8.73 29.14
C ALA A 38 -25.20 -8.68 27.77
N ARG A 39 -25.34 -7.48 27.22
CA ARG A 39 -25.80 -7.29 25.86
C ARG A 39 -24.63 -7.54 24.91
N TRP A 40 -24.94 -8.08 23.74
CA TRP A 40 -23.93 -8.31 22.69
C TRP A 40 -23.11 -7.06 22.36
N SER A 41 -23.75 -5.87 22.32
CA SER A 41 -23.05 -4.60 22.04
C SER A 41 -22.02 -4.25 23.11
N GLU A 42 -22.37 -4.39 24.40
CA GLU A 42 -21.47 -4.11 25.52
C GLU A 42 -20.26 -5.04 25.51
N PHE A 43 -20.50 -6.33 25.29
CA PHE A 43 -19.44 -7.32 25.14
C PHE A 43 -18.54 -7.00 23.94
N ALA A 44 -19.13 -6.71 22.77
CA ALA A 44 -18.39 -6.46 21.54
C ALA A 44 -17.50 -5.21 21.66
N ASP A 45 -18.02 -4.14 22.26
CA ASP A 45 -17.26 -2.90 22.48
C ASP A 45 -16.10 -3.15 23.45
N ALA A 46 -16.36 -3.78 24.60
CA ALA A 46 -15.31 -4.10 25.58
C ALA A 46 -14.24 -5.04 25.01
N PHE A 47 -14.66 -6.06 24.24
CA PHE A 47 -13.76 -7.00 23.59
C PHE A 47 -12.87 -6.31 22.57
N ILE A 48 -13.44 -5.46 21.72
CA ILE A 48 -12.68 -4.70 20.72
C ILE A 48 -11.73 -3.72 21.38
N ASP A 49 -12.14 -3.00 22.43
CA ASP A 49 -11.27 -2.05 23.08
C ASP A 49 -10.11 -2.71 23.83
N HIS A 50 -10.30 -3.92 24.37
CA HIS A 50 -9.22 -4.68 25.00
C HIS A 50 -8.23 -5.27 23.97
N PHE A 51 -8.72 -5.99 22.96
CA PHE A 51 -7.86 -6.73 22.03
C PHE A 51 -7.42 -5.92 20.81
N LEU A 52 -8.18 -4.89 20.43
CA LEU A 52 -7.89 -4.00 19.31
C LEU A 52 -8.14 -2.53 19.71
N PRO A 53 -7.32 -1.97 20.63
CA PRO A 53 -7.51 -0.61 21.13
C PRO A 53 -7.63 0.42 20.02
N ALA A 54 -8.41 1.49 20.26
CA ALA A 54 -8.65 2.56 19.28
C ALA A 54 -7.36 3.11 18.64
N LYS A 55 -6.30 3.33 19.44
CA LYS A 55 -4.99 3.77 18.94
C LYS A 55 -4.42 2.80 17.89
N THR A 56 -4.49 1.50 18.15
CA THR A 56 -4.03 0.48 17.20
C THR A 56 -4.87 0.52 15.93
N ARG A 57 -6.21 0.64 16.05
CA ARG A 57 -7.10 0.74 14.89
C ARG A 57 -6.77 1.97 14.02
N VAL A 58 -6.54 3.13 14.63
CA VAL A 58 -6.13 4.35 13.94
C VAL A 58 -4.80 4.16 13.22
N VAL A 59 -3.78 3.62 13.89
CA VAL A 59 -2.48 3.34 13.26
C VAL A 59 -2.63 2.41 12.06
N ARG A 60 -3.42 1.34 12.18
CA ARG A 60 -3.68 0.42 11.06
C ARG A 60 -4.45 1.07 9.91
N ALA A 61 -5.38 1.97 10.21
CA ALA A 61 -6.09 2.74 9.19
C ALA A 61 -5.13 3.69 8.45
N THR A 62 -4.26 4.40 9.16
CA THR A 62 -3.22 5.25 8.54
C THR A 62 -2.21 4.43 7.74
N GLU A 63 -1.81 3.25 8.21
CA GLU A 63 -0.98 2.32 7.42
C GLU A 63 -1.68 1.91 6.12
N PHE A 64 -3.00 1.68 6.17
CA PHE A 64 -3.80 1.38 4.99
C PHE A 64 -3.87 2.55 4.01
N GLU A 65 -4.11 3.77 4.49
CA GLU A 65 -4.18 4.98 3.67
C GLU A 65 -2.89 5.24 2.90
N ASN A 66 -1.75 4.95 3.54
CA ASN A 66 -0.44 5.10 2.92
C ASN A 66 0.02 3.85 2.17
N LEU A 67 -0.81 2.80 2.10
CA LEU A 67 -0.46 1.55 1.45
C LEU A 67 -0.41 1.75 -0.06
N ASN A 68 0.81 1.70 -0.59
CA ASN A 68 1.07 1.56 -2.02
C ASN A 68 1.83 0.26 -2.27
N GLN A 69 1.73 -0.29 -3.48
CA GLN A 69 2.49 -1.48 -3.83
C GLN A 69 3.99 -1.17 -3.94
N GLY A 70 4.37 -0.01 -4.48
CA GLY A 70 5.77 0.34 -4.72
C GLY A 70 6.50 -0.75 -5.50
N SER A 71 7.63 -1.21 -4.95
CA SER A 71 8.44 -2.31 -5.48
C SER A 71 7.99 -3.71 -5.06
N ARG A 72 6.93 -3.85 -4.24
CA ARG A 72 6.42 -5.15 -3.78
C ARG A 72 5.78 -5.92 -4.93
N SER A 73 5.80 -7.24 -4.82
CA SER A 73 5.02 -8.08 -5.72
C SER A 73 3.51 -7.82 -5.54
N VAL A 74 2.73 -8.13 -6.58
CA VAL A 74 1.27 -8.01 -6.53
C VAL A 74 0.68 -8.86 -5.40
N TRP A 75 1.28 -10.02 -5.13
CA TRP A 75 0.83 -10.93 -4.07
C TRP A 75 1.07 -10.35 -2.67
N GLU A 76 2.27 -9.83 -2.39
CA GLU A 76 2.61 -9.21 -1.10
C GLU A 76 1.74 -7.99 -0.84
N TYR A 77 1.53 -7.14 -1.85
CA TYR A 77 0.63 -5.99 -1.73
C TYR A 77 -0.81 -6.43 -1.46
N HIS A 78 -1.31 -7.45 -2.17
CA HIS A 78 -2.65 -7.98 -1.94
C HIS A 78 -2.82 -8.50 -0.50
N MET A 79 -1.85 -9.24 0.03
CA MET A 79 -1.88 -9.74 1.40
C MET A 79 -1.96 -8.59 2.42
N GLU A 80 -1.15 -7.54 2.24
CA GLU A 80 -1.19 -6.38 3.12
C GLU A 80 -2.48 -5.57 2.98
N PHE A 81 -2.98 -5.39 1.75
CA PHE A 81 -4.27 -4.75 1.48
C PHE A 81 -5.40 -5.48 2.20
N ALA A 82 -5.48 -6.81 2.05
CA ALA A 82 -6.50 -7.62 2.73
C ALA A 82 -6.37 -7.53 4.25
N ARG A 83 -5.13 -7.56 4.78
CA ARG A 83 -4.85 -7.47 6.22
C ARG A 83 -5.28 -6.13 6.82
N LEU A 84 -5.01 -5.04 6.13
CA LEU A 84 -5.19 -3.67 6.64
C LEU A 84 -6.58 -3.10 6.33
N SER A 85 -7.22 -3.51 5.23
CA SER A 85 -8.53 -2.99 4.80
C SER A 85 -9.65 -3.19 5.83
N LYS A 86 -9.54 -4.19 6.71
CA LYS A 86 -10.48 -4.42 7.81
C LYS A 86 -10.51 -3.31 8.86
N TYR A 87 -9.49 -2.44 8.90
CA TYR A 87 -9.42 -1.28 9.81
C TYR A 87 -9.89 0.02 9.15
N ALA A 88 -10.03 0.04 7.82
CA ALA A 88 -10.49 1.18 7.05
C ALA A 88 -11.98 1.09 6.71
N ILE A 89 -12.82 0.70 7.68
CA ILE A 89 -14.27 0.51 7.48
C ILE A 89 -14.95 1.79 6.98
N HIS A 90 -14.45 2.96 7.38
CA HIS A 90 -14.96 4.25 6.91
C HIS A 90 -14.68 4.48 5.41
N MET A 91 -13.59 3.94 4.86
CA MET A 91 -13.29 3.98 3.42
C MET A 91 -14.04 2.90 2.65
N PHE A 92 -14.23 1.74 3.26
CA PHE A 92 -14.94 0.62 2.65
C PHE A 92 -15.97 0.02 3.62
N PRO A 93 -17.18 0.60 3.65
CA PRO A 93 -18.24 0.16 4.54
C PRO A 93 -18.63 -1.31 4.31
N THR A 94 -18.43 -1.82 3.09
CA THR A 94 -18.77 -3.18 2.69
C THR A 94 -17.57 -3.94 2.15
N MET A 95 -17.64 -5.28 2.22
CA MET A 95 -16.65 -6.15 1.57
C MET A 95 -16.62 -5.95 0.05
N GLU A 96 -17.78 -5.70 -0.55
CA GLU A 96 -17.90 -5.40 -1.97
C GLU A 96 -17.12 -4.14 -2.36
N ALA A 97 -17.28 -3.06 -1.59
CA ALA A 97 -16.51 -1.82 -1.81
C ALA A 97 -15.00 -2.07 -1.73
N ARG A 98 -14.53 -2.90 -0.78
CA ARG A 98 -13.12 -3.30 -0.69
C ARG A 98 -12.64 -4.03 -1.93
N MET A 99 -13.43 -4.98 -2.43
CA MET A 99 -13.07 -5.76 -3.63
C MET A 99 -13.00 -4.88 -4.88
N VAL A 100 -13.99 -3.98 -5.06
CA VAL A 100 -14.01 -3.04 -6.19
C VAL A 100 -12.80 -2.12 -6.16
N ALA A 101 -12.46 -1.56 -4.99
CA ALA A 101 -11.30 -0.71 -4.85
C ALA A 101 -9.98 -1.42 -5.19
N PHE A 102 -9.82 -2.68 -4.77
CA PHE A 102 -8.65 -3.48 -5.10
C PHE A 102 -8.52 -3.73 -6.62
N VAL A 103 -9.63 -4.03 -7.31
CA VAL A 103 -9.63 -4.19 -8.77
C VAL A 103 -9.29 -2.87 -9.47
N GLN A 104 -9.88 -1.77 -9.01
CA GLN A 104 -9.64 -0.46 -9.58
C GLN A 104 -8.17 -0.03 -9.45
N ASP A 105 -7.57 -0.22 -8.27
CA ASP A 105 -6.14 0.07 -8.03
C ASP A 105 -5.24 -0.71 -8.99
N ARG A 106 -5.56 -1.99 -9.23
CA ARG A 106 -4.83 -2.82 -10.20
C ARG A 106 -4.94 -2.28 -11.63
N GLU A 107 -6.14 -1.90 -12.06
CA GLU A 107 -6.32 -1.39 -13.43
C GLU A 107 -5.66 -0.02 -13.63
N ASN A 108 -5.71 0.87 -12.63
CA ASN A 108 -5.02 2.16 -12.65
C ASN A 108 -3.50 1.98 -12.84
N ARG A 109 -2.90 1.03 -12.11
CA ARG A 109 -1.47 0.68 -12.28
C ARG A 109 -1.13 0.18 -13.68
N LYS A 110 -1.99 -0.64 -14.29
CA LYS A 110 -1.75 -1.11 -15.67
C LYS A 110 -1.70 0.06 -16.64
N LEU A 111 -2.53 1.09 -16.41
CA LEU A 111 -2.56 2.30 -17.21
C LEU A 111 -1.29 3.15 -17.00
N GLU A 112 -0.87 3.36 -15.75
CA GLU A 112 0.39 4.06 -15.43
C GLU A 112 1.60 3.38 -16.10
N ASN A 113 1.73 2.06 -15.95
CA ASN A 113 2.80 1.28 -16.59
C ASN A 113 2.78 1.34 -18.13
N ARG A 114 1.63 1.62 -18.76
CA ARG A 114 1.55 1.83 -20.22
C ARG A 114 2.04 3.22 -20.58
N ILE A 115 1.59 4.24 -19.85
CA ILE A 115 1.96 5.64 -20.08
C ILE A 115 3.48 5.83 -19.91
N GLU A 116 4.09 5.23 -18.88
CA GLU A 116 5.54 5.29 -18.68
C GLU A 116 6.33 4.67 -19.83
N ARG A 117 5.89 3.51 -20.34
CA ARG A 117 6.54 2.84 -21.48
C ARG A 117 6.43 3.65 -22.76
N GLU A 118 5.26 4.23 -23.02
CA GLU A 118 5.04 5.08 -24.19
C GLU A 118 5.87 6.37 -24.10
N GLY A 119 5.94 7.01 -22.92
CA GLY A 119 6.77 8.19 -22.67
C GLY A 119 8.27 7.93 -22.84
N ASN A 120 8.77 6.81 -22.30
CA ASN A 120 10.19 6.44 -22.42
C ASN A 120 10.57 6.05 -23.86
N SER A 121 9.64 5.43 -24.61
CA SER A 121 9.83 5.11 -26.03
C SER A 121 9.94 6.37 -26.89
N LYS A 122 9.13 7.39 -26.59
CA LYS A 122 9.16 8.68 -27.30
C LYS A 122 10.43 9.47 -27.00
N ALA A 123 10.94 9.42 -25.76
CA ALA A 123 12.19 10.08 -25.38
C ALA A 123 13.41 9.52 -26.15
N ARG A 124 13.49 8.19 -26.32
CA ARG A 124 14.56 7.54 -27.09
C ARG A 124 14.55 7.88 -28.58
N LEU A 125 13.37 8.01 -29.18
CA LEU A 125 13.23 8.40 -30.59
C LEU A 125 13.62 9.86 -30.84
N THR A 126 13.42 10.73 -29.84
CA THR A 126 13.70 12.17 -29.98
C THR A 126 15.18 12.50 -29.76
N GLY A 127 15.91 11.68 -28.99
CA GLY A 127 17.35 11.86 -28.75
C GLY A 127 18.28 11.55 -29.94
N ASN A 128 17.77 10.95 -31.02
CA ASN A 128 18.56 10.51 -32.18
C ASN A 128 18.45 11.41 -33.42
N ILE A 129 17.75 12.55 -33.37
CA ILE A 129 17.49 13.42 -34.55
C ILE A 129 18.52 14.58 -34.66
N GLY A 130 19.59 14.57 -33.85
CA GLY A 130 20.57 15.67 -33.79
C GLY A 130 21.84 15.52 -34.64
N GLU A 131 22.23 14.32 -35.09
CA GLU A 131 23.55 14.10 -35.72
C GLU A 131 23.44 13.40 -37.08
N SER A 132 22.87 14.05 -38.09
CA SER A 132 23.08 13.69 -39.50
C SER A 132 22.71 14.85 -40.42
N LEU A 133 23.48 15.94 -40.36
CA LEU A 133 23.55 16.90 -41.46
C LEU A 133 25.02 17.11 -41.82
N GLY A 134 25.32 16.74 -43.07
CA GLY A 134 26.65 16.42 -43.57
C GLY A 134 27.66 17.55 -43.52
N ARG A 135 28.82 17.26 -42.94
CA ARG A 135 30.06 18.02 -43.15
C ARG A 135 30.75 17.49 -44.41
N GLY A 136 30.36 18.02 -45.56
CA GLY A 136 31.09 17.86 -46.82
C GLY A 136 32.43 18.59 -46.76
N ARG A 137 33.52 17.88 -47.08
CA ARG A 137 34.88 18.41 -47.28
C ARG A 137 34.94 19.31 -48.51
N LEU A 138 35.72 20.39 -48.44
CA LEU A 138 36.53 20.95 -49.54
C LEU A 138 37.55 21.92 -48.92
N ASP A 139 38.71 21.40 -48.48
CA ASP A 139 39.85 22.25 -48.11
C ASP A 139 40.85 22.26 -49.27
N PHE A 140 41.11 23.48 -49.73
CA PHE A 140 41.95 23.85 -50.86
C PHE A 140 43.43 23.53 -50.59
N ARG A 141 44.06 22.90 -51.57
CA ARG A 141 45.52 22.70 -51.68
C ARG A 141 46.19 24.06 -51.91
N GLY A 142 47.04 24.48 -50.98
CA GLY A 142 47.93 25.63 -51.13
C GLY A 142 49.28 25.31 -50.52
N GLU A 143 50.24 24.94 -51.36
CA GLU A 143 51.66 24.85 -51.01
C GLU A 143 52.22 26.28 -50.86
N SER A 144 52.95 26.56 -49.77
CA SER A 144 54.17 27.36 -49.84
C SER A 144 55.02 27.20 -48.58
N SER A 145 56.31 27.06 -48.84
CA SER A 145 57.42 26.78 -47.93
C SER A 145 57.77 27.95 -47.00
N GLY A 146 58.27 27.63 -45.80
CA GLY A 146 58.93 28.60 -44.92
C GLY A 146 59.67 27.93 -43.77
N SER A 147 60.99 27.98 -43.83
CA SER A 147 62.03 27.31 -43.04
C SER A 147 62.17 27.71 -41.54
N SER A 148 62.88 26.83 -40.81
CA SER A 148 63.79 27.06 -39.65
C SER A 148 63.22 26.76 -38.25
N GLN A 149 63.63 25.65 -37.61
CA GLN A 149 64.74 25.50 -36.60
C GLN A 149 64.37 26.17 -35.24
N SER A 150 64.55 25.60 -34.04
CA SER A 150 65.49 24.63 -33.48
C SER A 150 65.16 24.31 -31.98
N VAL A 151 65.78 23.25 -31.41
CA VAL A 151 66.22 23.08 -29.99
C VAL A 151 65.11 22.79 -28.95
N VAL A 152 64.89 21.56 -28.43
CA VAL A 152 65.66 20.73 -27.45
C VAL A 152 66.01 21.43 -26.13
N GLN A 153 65.45 20.98 -25.01
CA GLN A 153 66.12 20.68 -23.71
C GLN A 153 65.01 20.41 -22.67
N SER A 154 64.91 19.17 -22.19
CA SER A 154 65.47 18.64 -20.92
C SER A 154 64.58 18.91 -19.72
#